data_AF-A0A451BUE7-F1
#
_entry.id   AF-A0A451BUE7-F1
#
_cell.length_a   1.000
_cell.length_b   1.000
_cell.length_c   1.000
_cell.angle_alpha   90.00
_cell.angle_beta   90.00
_cell.angle_gamma   90.00
#
_symmetry.space_group_name_H-M   'P 1'
#
loop_
_entity.id
_entity.type
_entity.pdbx_description
1 polymer ?
#
loop_
_entity_poly.entity_id
_entity_poly.type
_entity_poly.pdbx_seq_one_letter_code
_entity_poly.pdbx_strand_id
1 'polypeptide(L)' 'MQIIEDIVRYGSERYLDTSTNRWVVIGRHENALVMIPYDTSEDAKITPVTIHATTRQQVNYRVKSGRFHK' A
#
# COMPACT_ATOMS: atom_id res chain seq x y z
N MET A 1 -9.45 -3.19 14.62
CA MET A 1 -9.68 -3.80 13.30
C MET A 1 -9.93 -2.66 12.32
N GLN A 2 -9.02 -2.40 11.37
CA GLN A 2 -9.26 -1.38 10.35
C GLN A 2 -9.91 -2.05 9.15
N ILE A 3 -11.00 -1.46 8.66
CA ILE A 3 -11.56 -1.85 7.37
C ILE A 3 -10.60 -1.40 6.25
N ILE A 4 -10.62 -2.11 5.13
CA ILE A 4 -9.73 -1.85 3.99
C ILE A 4 -9.82 -0.39 3.53
N GLU A 5 -11.02 0.17 3.54
CA GLU A 5 -11.25 1.57 3.16
C GLU A 5 -10.45 2.55 4.03
N ASP A 6 -10.41 2.35 5.34
CA ASP A 6 -9.65 3.21 6.26
C ASP A 6 -8.14 3.14 6.00
N ILE A 7 -7.64 1.93 5.73
CA ILE A 7 -6.23 1.72 5.40
C ILE A 7 -5.88 2.51 4.14
N VAL A 8 -6.72 2.39 3.11
CA VAL A 8 -6.49 3.03 1.81
C VAL A 8 -6.60 4.55 1.89
N ARG A 9 -7.61 5.05 2.61
CA ARG A 9 -7.90 6.48 2.68
C ARG A 9 -6.97 7.22 3.65
N TYR A 10 -6.61 6.60 4.78
CA TYR A 10 -5.92 7.27 5.90
C TYR A 10 -4.61 6.63 6.35
N GLY A 11 -4.19 5.49 5.77
CA GLY A 11 -2.93 4.83 6.12
C GLY A 11 -1.73 5.74 5.89
N SER A 12 -0.84 5.84 6.88
CA SER A 12 0.29 6.78 6.90
C SER A 12 1.55 6.24 6.23
N GLU A 13 1.68 4.92 6.10
CA GLU A 13 2.80 4.29 5.42
C GLU A 13 2.46 4.05 3.95
N ARG A 14 2.92 4.96 3.11
CA ARG A 14 2.70 4.92 1.66
C ARG A 14 4.03 4.95 0.93
N TYR A 15 4.04 4.31 -0.23
CA TYR A 15 5.17 4.29 -1.14
C TYR A 15 4.68 4.40 -2.58
N LEU A 16 5.48 5.04 -3.42
CA LEU A 16 5.40 4.89 -4.87
C LEU A 16 6.19 3.62 -5.26
N ASP A 17 5.52 2.63 -5.85
CA ASP A 17 6.18 1.45 -6.44
C ASP A 17 6.64 1.78 -7.85
N THR A 18 7.96 1.89 -8.04
CA THR A 18 8.57 2.25 -9.33
C THR A 18 8.41 1.17 -10.40
N SER A 19 8.15 -0.08 -10.01
CA SER A 19 7.96 -1.16 -10.98
C SER A 19 6.58 -1.15 -11.62
N THR A 20 5.57 -0.62 -10.92
CA THR A 20 4.19 -0.56 -11.41
C THR A 20 3.69 0.86 -11.63
N ASN A 21 4.46 1.87 -11.21
CA ASN A 21 4.08 3.27 -11.15
C ASN A 21 2.75 3.51 -10.42
N ARG A 22 2.56 2.82 -9.29
CA ARG A 22 1.34 2.91 -8.46
C ARG A 22 1.68 3.30 -7.04
N TRP A 23 0.75 4.01 -6.40
CA TRP A 23 0.81 4.17 -4.96
C TRP A 23 0.48 2.85 -4.27
N VAL A 24 1.18 2.59 -3.18
CA VAL A 24 1.01 1.43 -2.33
C VAL A 24 0.89 1.92 -0.90
N VAL A 25 -0.15 1.49 -0.21
CA VAL A 25 -0.30 1.72 1.23
C VAL A 25 -0.11 0.44 2.00
N ILE A 26 0.56 0.55 3.14
CA ILE A 26 0.78 -0.54 4.09
C ILE A 26 -0.11 -0.29 5.31
N GLY A 27 -0.87 -1.30 5.70
CA GLY A 27 -1.74 -1.23 6.87
C GLY A 27 -1.91 -2.58 7.55
N ARG A 28 -2.68 -2.63 8.64
CA ARG A 28 -3.04 -3.88 9.29
C ARG A 28 -4.52 -4.14 9.14
N HIS A 29 -4.85 -5.30 8.57
CA HIS A 29 -6.20 -5.82 8.54
C HIS A 29 -6.23 -7.10 9.38
N GLU A 30 -7.08 -7.11 10.40
CA GLU A 30 -7.08 -8.15 11.45
C GLU A 30 -5.66 -8.39 12.01
N ASN A 31 -5.12 -9.60 11.85
CA ASN A 31 -3.79 -9.98 12.31
C ASN A 31 -2.71 -9.89 11.21
N ALA A 32 -3.09 -9.57 9.97
CA ALA A 32 -2.18 -9.51 8.84
C ALA A 32 -1.71 -8.07 8.56
N LEU A 33 -0.42 -7.94 8.23
CA LEU A 33 0.07 -6.74 7.55
C LEU A 33 -0.32 -6.88 6.08
N VAL A 34 -1.02 -5.89 5.53
CA VAL A 34 -1.49 -5.90 4.14
C VAL A 34 -0.81 -4.81 3.34
N MET A 35 -0.58 -5.11 2.07
CA MET A 35 -0.08 -4.19 1.07
C MET A 35 -1.19 -4.00 0.03
N ILE A 36 -1.54 -2.74 -0.22
CA ILE A 36 -2.65 -2.38 -1.09
C ILE A 36 -2.13 -1.38 -2.13
N PRO A 37 -1.75 -1.85 -3.34
CA PRO A 37 -1.60 -0.94 -4.48
C PRO A 37 -2.95 -0.34 -4.86
N TYR A 38 -2.96 0.95 -5.19
CA TYR A 38 -4.17 1.66 -5.60
C TYR A 38 -3.88 2.68 -6.70
N ASP A 39 -4.89 2.91 -7.53
CA ASP A 39 -4.93 3.99 -8.52
C ASP A 39 -5.74 5.18 -7.97
N THR A 40 -5.39 6.40 -8.38
CA THR A 40 -6.11 7.64 -8.05
C THR A 40 -6.61 8.29 -9.34
N SER A 41 -7.90 8.59 -9.44
CA SER A 41 -8.44 9.38 -10.56
C SER A 41 -8.43 10.88 -10.25
N GLU A 42 -8.77 11.70 -11.25
CA GLU A 42 -8.87 13.17 -11.14
C GLU A 42 -9.81 13.61 -10.00
N ASP A 43 -10.92 12.91 -9.78
CA ASP A 43 -11.88 13.18 -8.69
C ASP A 43 -11.44 12.67 -7.29
N ALA A 44 -10.15 12.40 -7.10
CA ALA A 44 -9.61 11.79 -5.88
C ALA A 44 -10.26 10.44 -5.50
N LYS A 45 -10.88 9.75 -6.45
CA LYS A 45 -11.40 8.39 -6.26
C LYS A 45 -10.21 7.44 -6.15
N ILE A 46 -10.13 6.73 -5.03
CA ILE A 46 -9.10 5.72 -4.80
C ILE A 46 -9.67 4.35 -5.16
N THR A 47 -8.99 3.64 -6.06
CA THR A 47 -9.38 2.29 -6.48
C THR A 47 -8.28 1.30 -6.10
N PRO A 48 -8.50 0.45 -5.09
CA PRO A 48 -7.59 -0.64 -4.76
C PRO A 48 -7.46 -1.60 -5.96
N VAL A 49 -6.23 -1.93 -6.34
CA VAL A 49 -5.97 -2.87 -7.45
C VAL A 49 -5.97 -4.30 -6.93
N THR A 50 -5.25 -4.56 -5.85
CA THR A 50 -5.23 -5.84 -5.13
C THR A 50 -5.01 -5.60 -3.65
N ILE A 51 -5.32 -6.59 -2.83
CA ILE A 51 -5.01 -6.61 -1.40
C ILE A 51 -4.30 -7.92 -1.16
N HIS A 52 -3.08 -7.87 -0.62
CA HIS A 52 -2.36 -9.08 -0.27
C HIS A 52 -1.67 -8.95 1.08
N ALA A 53 -1.63 -10.05 1.81
CA ALA A 53 -0.82 -10.16 3.02
C ALA A 53 0.66 -10.02 2.64
N THR A 54 1.41 -9.31 3.47
CA THR A 54 2.84 -9.08 3.31
C THR A 54 3.53 -9.19 4.67
N THR A 55 4.86 -9.17 4.69
CA THR A 55 5.64 -9.08 5.92
C THR A 55 6.43 -7.79 5.98
N ARG A 56 6.84 -7.39 7.20
CA ARG A 56 7.72 -6.24 7.37
C ARG A 56 9.06 -6.39 6.65
N GLN A 57 9.58 -7.61 6.59
CA GLN A 57 10.79 -7.92 5.84
C GLN A 57 10.61 -7.67 4.34
N GLN A 58 9.47 -8.09 3.77
CA GLN A 58 9.16 -7.88 2.35
C GLN A 58 8.95 -6.40 2.01
N VAL A 59 8.36 -5.59 2.90
CA VAL A 59 8.25 -4.14 2.72
C VAL A 59 9.64 -3.50 2.76
N ASN A 60 10.43 -3.80 3.81
CA ASN A 60 11.77 -3.24 3.98
C ASN A 60 12.71 -3.60 2.83
N TYR A 61 12.60 -4.81 2.28
CA TYR A 61 13.37 -5.22 1.11
C TYR A 61 13.09 -4.29 -0.09
N ARG A 62 11.82 -4.00 -0.38
CA ARG A 62 11.44 -3.12 -1.49
C ARG A 62 11.88 -1.67 -1.29
N VAL A 63 11.91 -1.19 -0.04
CA VAL A 63 12.48 0.13 0.29
C VAL A 63 13.99 0.12 0.07
N LYS A 64 14.70 -0.85 0.62
CA LYS A 64 16.16 -0.97 0.50
C LYS A 64 16.64 -1.18 -0.94
N SER A 65 15.85 -1.87 -1.75
CA SER A 65 16.15 -2.10 -3.16
C SER A 65 15.85 -0.89 -4.04
N GLY A 66 15.30 0.20 -3.50
CA GLY A 66 14.87 1.36 -4.29
C GLY A 66 13.63 1.11 -5.15
N ARG A 67 12.87 0.03 -4.89
CA ARG A 67 11.60 -0.20 -5.59
C ARG A 67 10.50 0.69 -4.99
N PHE A 68 10.48 0.83 -3.67
CA PHE A 68 9.56 1.69 -2.95
C PHE A 68 10.22 3.02 -2.60
N HIS A 69 9.63 4.10 -3.09
CA HIS A 69 10.01 5.47 -2.77
C HIS A 69 8.94 6.13 -1.90
N LYS A 70 9.35 7.00 -0.98
CA LYS A 70 8.43 7.86 -0.24
C LYS A 70 8.04 9.07 -1.06
#